data_AF-A0A348VVD7-F1
#
_entry.id   AF-A0A348VVD7-F1
#
_cell.length_a   1.000
_cell.length_b   1.000
_cell.length_c   1.000
_cell.angle_alpha   90.00
_cell.angle_beta   90.00
_cell.angle_gamma   90.00
#
_symmetry.space_group_name_H-M   'P 1'
#
loop_
_entity.id
_entity.type
_entity.pdbx_description
1 polymer ?
#
loop_
_entity_poly.entity_id
_entity_poly.type
_entity_poly.pdbx_seq_one_letter_code
_entity_poly.pdbx_strand_id
1 'polypeptide(L)'
;QPVPKATDISFDVQDRVIVLVDDVLFTGRTIRAALNSIMDYGRPMRIQLAVLVDRGHRELPIRADFVGKNLPTSSKEKVKVLLAEDGEEEKVVILAE
;
A
#
# COMPACT_ATOMS: atom_id res chain seq x y z
N GLN A 1 9.39 14.29 1.73
CA GLN A 1 9.21 13.35 0.62
C GLN A 1 9.86 12.04 1.04
N PRO A 2 9.20 10.87 0.98
CA PRO A 2 9.84 9.62 1.35
C PRO A 2 10.98 9.34 0.37
N VAL A 3 12.18 9.08 0.90
CA VAL A 3 13.34 8.72 0.09
C VAL A 3 13.18 7.24 -0.30
N PRO A 4 13.18 6.88 -1.59
CA PRO A 4 13.12 5.48 -1.98
C PRO A 4 14.36 4.78 -1.43
N LYS A 5 14.18 3.82 -0.51
CA LYS A 5 15.22 2.83 -0.26
C LYS A 5 15.19 1.85 -1.43
N ALA A 6 16.36 1.47 -1.95
CA ALA A 6 16.44 0.44 -2.97
C ALA A 6 15.76 -0.84 -2.43
N THR A 7 14.73 -1.30 -3.14
CA THR A 7 14.01 -2.53 -2.80
C THR A 7 14.76 -3.69 -3.42
N ASP A 8 15.35 -4.57 -2.63
CA ASP A 8 15.94 -5.80 -3.16
C ASP A 8 14.84 -6.87 -3.30
N ILE A 9 14.41 -7.16 -4.52
CA ILE A 9 13.48 -8.24 -4.82
C ILE A 9 14.31 -9.49 -5.13
N SER A 10 14.49 -10.35 -4.14
CA SER A 10 15.36 -11.55 -4.23
C SER A 10 14.75 -12.70 -5.03
N PHE A 11 13.70 -12.45 -5.81
CA PHE A 11 12.99 -13.45 -6.60
C PHE A 11 12.64 -12.90 -7.98
N ASP A 12 12.57 -13.79 -8.97
CA ASP A 12 12.14 -13.42 -10.31
C ASP A 12 10.65 -13.06 -10.32
N VAL A 13 10.32 -11.90 -10.90
CA VAL A 13 8.93 -11.42 -11.05
C VAL A 13 8.31 -11.83 -12.38
N GLN A 14 9.12 -12.30 -13.34
CA GLN A 14 8.69 -12.64 -14.69
C GLN A 14 7.57 -13.68 -14.69
N ASP A 15 6.48 -13.40 -15.41
CA ASP A 15 5.31 -14.28 -15.56
C ASP A 15 4.67 -14.72 -14.23
N ARG A 16 4.92 -13.98 -13.13
CA ARG A 16 4.30 -14.24 -11.84
C ARG A 16 3.12 -13.32 -11.56
N VAL A 17 2.21 -13.80 -10.71
CA VAL A 17 1.21 -12.95 -10.06
C VAL A 17 1.86 -12.32 -8.82
N ILE A 18 2.01 -11.00 -8.81
CA ILE A 18 2.59 -10.24 -7.71
C ILE A 18 1.46 -9.55 -6.94
N VAL A 19 1.41 -9.74 -5.62
CA VAL A 19 0.47 -9.02 -4.76
C VAL A 19 1.25 -8.00 -3.95
N LEU A 20 1.05 -6.72 -4.26
CA LEU A 20 1.50 -5.62 -3.41
C LEU A 20 0.64 -5.58 -2.15
N VAL A 21 1.28 -5.40 -1.00
CA VAL A 21 0.61 -5.28 0.29
C VAL A 21 0.98 -3.94 0.91
N ASP A 22 -0.01 -3.16 1.33
CA ASP A 22 0.18 -1.86 1.99
C ASP A 22 -0.79 -1.74 3.17
N ASP A 23 -0.41 -0.96 4.19
CA ASP A 23 -1.23 -0.81 5.39
C ASP A 23 -2.45 0.07 5.11
N VAL A 24 -2.24 1.25 4.50
CA VAL A 24 -3.26 2.27 4.26
C VAL A 24 -3.16 2.81 2.84
N LEU A 25 -4.17 2.54 2.03
CA LEU A 25 -4.28 3.15 0.71
C LEU A 25 -4.92 4.55 0.78
N PHE A 26 -4.10 5.57 0.50
CA PHE A 26 -4.48 6.99 0.49
C PHE A 26 -4.41 7.61 -0.92
N THR A 27 -3.42 8.45 -1.23
CA THR A 27 -3.32 9.12 -2.54
C THR A 27 -2.98 8.17 -3.69
N GLY A 28 -2.42 7.00 -3.39
CA GLY A 28 -1.94 6.01 -4.35
C GLY A 28 -0.49 6.22 -4.82
N ARG A 29 0.21 7.27 -4.36
CA ARG A 29 1.57 7.58 -4.83
C ARG A 29 2.62 6.53 -4.42
N THR A 30 2.48 5.92 -3.24
CA THR A 30 3.35 4.82 -2.77
C THR A 30 3.22 3.62 -3.71
N ILE A 31 1.99 3.19 -3.99
CA ILE A 31 1.72 2.08 -4.90
C ILE A 31 2.23 2.36 -6.30
N ARG A 32 2.05 3.58 -6.84
CA ARG A 32 2.62 3.97 -8.13
C ARG A 32 4.14 3.79 -8.16
N ALA A 33 4.85 4.18 -7.09
CA ALA A 33 6.30 3.99 -7.01
C ALA A 33 6.69 2.51 -6.95
N ALA A 34 5.91 1.69 -6.22
CA ALA A 34 6.11 0.25 -6.16
C ALA A 34 5.86 -0.43 -7.53
N LEU A 35 4.82 -0.03 -8.25
CA LEU A 35 4.54 -0.50 -9.61
C LEU A 35 5.71 -0.21 -10.55
N ASN A 36 6.24 1.02 -10.55
CA ASN A 36 7.41 1.37 -11.34
C ASN A 36 8.61 0.47 -10.97
N SER A 37 8.85 0.31 -9.67
CA SER A 37 9.97 -0.52 -9.19
C SER A 37 9.83 -1.96 -9.66
N ILE A 38 8.67 -2.60 -9.53
CA ILE A 38 8.46 -3.99 -10.01
C ILE A 38 8.77 -4.13 -11.50
N MET A 39 8.37 -3.16 -12.31
CA MET A 39 8.60 -3.19 -13.77
C MET A 39 10.09 -3.09 -14.13
N ASP A 40 10.92 -2.54 -13.25
CA ASP A 40 12.38 -2.52 -13.42
C ASP A 40 13.01 -3.91 -13.18
N TYR A 41 12.35 -4.80 -12.44
CA TYR A 41 12.82 -6.18 -12.17
C TYR A 41 12.33 -7.21 -13.20
N GLY A 42 11.30 -6.91 -13.99
CA GLY A 42 10.77 -7.83 -15.00
C GLY A 42 9.31 -7.57 -15.35
N ARG A 43 8.68 -8.52 -16.05
CA ARG A 43 7.29 -8.39 -16.50
C ARG A 43 6.41 -9.43 -15.79
N PRO A 44 5.72 -9.05 -14.70
CA PRO A 44 4.77 -9.95 -14.05
C PRO A 44 3.57 -10.23 -14.95
N MET A 45 2.98 -11.41 -14.78
CA MET A 45 1.73 -11.80 -15.44
C MET A 45 0.57 -10.92 -14.97
N ARG A 46 0.56 -10.56 -13.68
CA ARG A 46 -0.44 -9.69 -13.07
C ARG A 46 0.16 -9.03 -11.84
N ILE A 47 -0.20 -7.78 -11.58
CA ILE A 47 0.02 -7.12 -10.30
C ILE A 47 -1.34 -6.86 -9.66
N GLN A 48 -1.49 -7.25 -8.41
CA GLN A 48 -2.65 -6.98 -7.58
C GLN A 48 -2.25 -6.16 -6.36
N LEU A 49 -3.23 -5.51 -5.73
CA LEU A 49 -3.03 -4.72 -4.52
C LEU A 49 -3.97 -5.18 -3.41
N ALA A 50 -3.38 -5.56 -2.27
CA ALA A 50 -4.08 -5.82 -1.03
C ALA A 50 -3.75 -4.75 0.01
N VAL A 51 -4.78 -4.16 0.61
CA VAL A 51 -4.60 -3.14 1.65
C VAL A 51 -5.41 -3.47 2.90
N LEU A 52 -4.85 -3.18 4.07
CA LEU A 52 -5.61 -3.34 5.31
C LEU A 52 -6.74 -2.30 5.40
N VAL A 53 -6.44 -1.04 5.09
CA VAL A 53 -7.40 0.06 5.11
C VAL A 53 -7.41 0.82 3.78
N ASP A 54 -8.59 1.03 3.22
CA ASP A 54 -8.82 2.02 2.17
C ASP A 54 -9.46 3.27 2.79
N ARG A 55 -8.72 4.39 2.78
CA ARG A 55 -9.21 5.65 3.35
C ARG A 55 -9.72 6.68 2.33
N GLY A 56 -9.81 6.31 1.05
CA GLY A 56 -10.22 7.19 -0.04
C GLY A 56 -9.17 8.24 -0.44
N HIS A 57 -9.66 9.37 -0.99
CA HIS A 57 -8.85 10.54 -1.42
C HIS A 57 -7.75 10.21 -2.45
N ARG A 58 -8.11 9.42 -3.45
CA ARG A 58 -7.22 9.05 -4.55
C ARG A 58 -6.81 10.29 -5.35
N GLU A 59 -5.51 10.40 -5.62
CA GLU A 59 -4.96 11.38 -6.57
C GLU A 59 -4.50 10.70 -7.87
N LEU A 60 -4.45 9.37 -7.87
CA LEU A 60 -4.11 8.52 -9.00
C LEU A 60 -5.22 7.47 -9.18
N PRO A 61 -5.47 6.98 -10.42
CA PRO A 61 -6.49 5.98 -10.71
C PRO A 61 -6.05 4.58 -10.26
N ILE A 62 -5.73 4.44 -8.97
CA ILE A 62 -5.27 3.21 -8.33
C ILE A 62 -6.34 2.74 -7.35
N ARG A 63 -6.75 1.48 -7.50
CA ARG A 63 -7.71 0.80 -6.62
C ARG A 63 -7.06 -0.49 -6.13
N ALA A 64 -7.35 -0.87 -4.89
CA ALA A 64 -6.99 -2.18 -4.36
C ALA A 64 -7.95 -3.27 -4.83
N ASP A 65 -7.42 -4.44 -5.15
CA ASP A 65 -8.18 -5.64 -5.45
C ASP A 65 -8.76 -6.25 -4.16
N PHE A 66 -8.01 -6.13 -3.05
CA PHE A 66 -8.39 -6.62 -1.74
C PHE A 66 -8.33 -5.48 -0.72
N VAL A 67 -9.41 -5.27 0.02
CA VAL A 67 -9.51 -4.24 1.05
C VAL A 67 -10.00 -4.87 2.33
N GLY A 68 -9.24 -4.75 3.41
CA GLY A 68 -9.68 -5.19 4.74
C GLY A 68 -10.87 -4.36 5.23
N LYS A 69 -10.71 -3.03 5.27
CA LYS A 69 -11.78 -2.10 5.64
C LYS A 69 -11.76 -0.81 4.82
N ASN A 70 -12.92 -0.45 4.28
CA ASN A 70 -13.16 0.90 3.75
C ASN A 70 -13.52 1.83 4.90
N LEU A 71 -12.77 2.92 5.04
CA LEU A 71 -12.88 3.85 6.16
C LEU A 71 -12.91 5.28 5.62
N PRO A 72 -14.11 5.84 5.35
CA PRO A 72 -14.23 7.22 4.91
C PRO A 72 -13.62 8.16 5.96
N THR A 73 -12.71 9.02 5.50
CA THR A 73 -12.05 10.02 6.35
C THR A 73 -12.20 11.40 5.73
N SER A 74 -12.00 12.46 6.51
CA SER A 74 -11.64 13.76 5.97
C SER A 74 -10.18 13.76 5.48
N SER A 75 -9.82 14.74 4.65
CA SER A 75 -8.42 14.90 4.20
C SER A 75 -7.46 15.28 5.33
N LYS A 76 -7.97 15.81 6.45
CA LYS A 76 -7.18 16.22 7.63
C LYS A 76 -6.92 15.08 8.60
N GLU A 77 -7.79 14.08 8.64
CA GLU A 77 -7.62 12.92 9.51
C GLU A 77 -6.41 12.09 9.09
N LYS A 78 -5.81 11.36 10.03
CA LYS A 78 -4.75 10.39 9.75
C LYS A 78 -5.20 9.02 10.21
N VAL A 79 -4.91 8.00 9.40
CA VAL A 79 -5.09 6.60 9.79
C VAL A 79 -3.74 6.08 10.21
N LYS A 80 -3.66 5.51 11.42
CA LYS A 80 -2.47 4.81 11.91
C LYS A 80 -2.81 3.35 12.13
N VAL A 81 -2.02 2.47 11.54
CA VAL A 81 -2.06 1.03 11.78
C VAL A 81 -0.97 0.71 12.80
N LEU A 82 -1.33 -0.06 13.82
CA LEU A 82 -0.45 -0.55 14.87
C LEU A 82 -0.49 -2.07 14.81
N LEU A 83 0.67 -2.70 14.66
CA LEU A 83 0.81 -4.16 14.52
C LEU A 83 1.61 -4.72 15.71
N ALA A 84 1.32 -5.95 16.11
CA ALA A 84 2.00 -6.59 17.23
C ALA A 84 3.50 -6.79 16.99
N GLU A 85 3.91 -6.95 15.74
CA GLU A 85 5.31 -7.10 15.33
C GLU A 85 6.16 -5.85 15.64
N ASP A 86 5.52 -4.69 15.79
CA ASP A 86 6.18 -3.44 16.21
C ASP A 86 6.22 -3.29 17.75
N GLY A 87 5.75 -4.29 18.51
CA GLY A 87 5.65 -4.23 19.98
C GLY A 87 4.46 -3.42 20.50
N GLU A 88 3.50 -3.10 19.63
CA GLU A 88 2.31 -2.31 19.93
C GLU A 88 1.06 -3.21 20.09
N GLU A 89 -0.01 -2.69 20.70
CA GLU A 89 -1.32 -3.36 20.68
C GLU A 89 -1.92 -3.28 19.26
N GLU A 90 -2.38 -4.41 18.72
CA GLU A 90 -2.96 -4.47 17.36
C GLU A 90 -4.25 -3.66 17.24
N LYS A 91 -4.19 -2.55 16.50
CA LYS A 91 -5.36 -1.71 16.24
C LYS A 91 -5.15 -0.78 15.06
N VAL A 92 -6.27 -0.35 14.50
CA VAL A 92 -6.33 0.75 13.53
C VAL A 92 -7.01 1.93 14.21
N VAL A 93 -6.36 3.08 14.23
CA VAL A 93 -6.90 4.31 14.82
C VAL A 93 -7.02 5.43 13.81
N ILE A 94 -8.07 6.23 13.95
CA ILE A 94 -8.22 7.51 13.25
C ILE A 94 -7.80 8.60 14.23
N LEU A 95 -6.86 9.42 13.81
CA LEU A 95 -6.40 10.60 14.54
C LEU A 95 -7.05 11.82 13.89
N ALA A 96 -7.91 12.50 14.64
CA ALA A 96 -8.34 13.85 14.29
C ALA A 96 -7.19 14.82 14.62
N GLU A 97 -6.85 15.70 13.69
CA GLU A 97 -6.01 16.86 14.00
C GLU A 97 -6.75 17.85 14.91
#